data_AF-A0A7J4NUR0-F1
#
_entry.id   AF-A0A7J4NUR0-F1
#
_cell.length_a   1.000
_cell.length_b   1.000
_cell.length_c   1.000
_cell.angle_alpha   90.00
_cell.angle_beta   90.00
_cell.angle_gamma   90.00
#
_symmetry.space_group_name_H-M   'P 1'
#
loop_
_entity.id
_entity.type
_entity.pdbx_description
1 polymer ?
#
loop_
_entity_poly.entity_id
_entity_poly.type
_entity_poly.pdbx_seq_one_letter_code
_entity_poly.pdbx_strand_id
1 'polypeptide(L)' 'MENSGEPHILSAEYKWQDLKFKDAKNILAQLKEKSGYVQWNNDERTEYFGIIARKINKKETFRSMGFIAFDLGDFN' A
#
# COMPACT_ATOMS: atom_id res chain seq x y z
N MET A 1 -1.24 22.55 3.60
CA MET A 1 0.02 21.79 3.51
C MET A 1 0.53 22.02 2.11
N GLU A 2 1.59 22.83 1.98
CA GLU A 2 2.23 23.09 0.69
C GLU A 2 2.74 21.77 0.10
N ASN A 3 2.46 21.56 -1.19
CA ASN A 3 3.16 20.56 -1.98
C ASN A 3 4.57 21.14 -2.20
N SER A 4 5.52 20.84 -1.31
CA SER A 4 6.93 20.84 -1.69
C SER A 4 7.00 19.99 -2.96
N GLY A 5 7.56 20.49 -4.06
CA GLY A 5 7.53 19.81 -5.37
C GLY A 5 8.24 18.44 -5.43
N GLU A 6 8.47 17.78 -4.30
CA GLU A 6 9.06 16.47 -4.18
C GLU A 6 8.14 15.40 -4.78
N PRO A 7 8.68 14.49 -5.60
CA PRO A 7 7.88 13.48 -6.26
C PRO A 7 7.44 12.40 -5.25
N HIS A 8 6.14 12.13 -5.21
CA HIS A 8 5.55 11.06 -4.41
C HIS A 8 4.78 10.10 -5.31
N ILE A 9 4.87 8.80 -5.01
CA ILE A 9 4.09 7.78 -5.72
C ILE A 9 3.45 6.80 -4.73
N LEU A 10 2.19 6.46 -4.99
CA LEU A 10 1.47 5.40 -4.28
C LEU A 10 1.22 4.23 -5.23
N SER A 11 1.79 3.08 -4.90
CA SER A 11 1.38 1.81 -5.48
C SER A 11 0.38 1.15 -4.54
N ALA A 12 -0.85 0.90 -5.00
CA ALA A 12 -1.89 0.27 -4.20
C ALA A 12 -2.58 -0.86 -4.95
N GLU A 13 -2.98 -1.91 -4.22
CA GLU A 13 -3.76 -3.01 -4.78
C GLU A 13 -5.08 -3.20 -4.03
N TYR A 14 -6.17 -3.32 -4.79
CA TYR A 14 -7.51 -3.60 -4.28
C TYR A 14 -7.87 -5.08 -4.43
N LYS A 15 -8.49 -5.68 -3.40
CA LYS A 15 -9.00 -7.04 -3.42
C LYS A 15 -10.43 -7.14 -2.85
N TRP A 16 -11.39 -7.57 -3.68
CA TRP A 16 -12.76 -7.84 -3.23
C TRP A 16 -12.89 -9.18 -2.46
N GLN A 17 -12.04 -9.38 -1.45
CA GLN A 17 -12.05 -10.58 -0.60
C GLN A 17 -11.53 -10.27 0.80
N ASP A 18 -11.64 -11.24 1.69
CA ASP A 18 -11.11 -11.17 3.06
C ASP A 18 -9.69 -11.72 3.04
N LEU A 19 -8.73 -10.94 3.53
CA LEU A 19 -7.32 -11.30 3.47
C LEU A 19 -6.81 -11.77 4.83
N LYS A 20 -6.14 -12.93 4.84
CA LYS A 20 -5.30 -13.32 5.96
C LYS A 20 -4.03 -12.46 5.95
N PHE A 21 -3.39 -12.35 7.11
CA PHE A 21 -2.15 -11.59 7.26
C PHE A 21 -1.07 -12.02 6.25
N LYS A 22 -0.90 -13.34 6.02
CA LYS A 22 0.09 -13.86 5.06
C LYS A 22 -0.21 -13.44 3.62
N ASP A 23 -1.48 -13.45 3.22
CA ASP A 23 -1.90 -13.08 1.86
C ASP A 23 -1.67 -11.59 1.62
N ALA A 24 -2.09 -10.74 2.56
CA ALA A 24 -1.85 -9.30 2.50
C ALA A 24 -0.34 -8.96 2.47
N LYS A 25 0.47 -9.66 3.28
CA LYS A 25 1.94 -9.50 3.27
C LYS A 25 2.54 -9.86 1.91
N ASN A 26 2.10 -10.97 1.30
CA ASN A 26 2.58 -11.40 -0.01
C ASN A 26 2.19 -10.43 -1.12
N ILE A 27 0.96 -9.91 -1.10
CA ILE A 27 0.50 -8.90 -2.06
C ILE A 27 1.36 -7.64 -1.97
N LEU A 28 1.59 -7.12 -0.76
CA LEU A 28 2.44 -5.94 -0.56
C LEU A 28 3.88 -6.17 -1.03
N ALA A 29 4.43 -7.37 -0.81
CA ALA A 29 5.77 -7.72 -1.31
C ALA A 29 5.84 -7.73 -2.85
N GLN A 30 4.86 -8.33 -3.51
CA GLN A 30 4.77 -8.34 -4.98
C GLN A 30 4.52 -6.94 -5.55
N LEU A 31 3.76 -6.11 -4.84
CA LEU A 31 3.49 -4.73 -5.24
C LEU A 31 4.78 -3.88 -5.19
N LYS A 32 5.63 -4.08 -4.17
CA LYS A 32 6.98 -3.48 -4.08
C LYS A 32 7.89 -3.93 -5.22
N GLU A 33 7.87 -5.22 -5.55
CA GLU A 33 8.64 -5.73 -6.68
C GLU A 33 8.19 -5.07 -8.00
N LYS A 34 6.87 -4.97 -8.21
CA LYS A 34 6.29 -4.38 -9.42
C LYS A 34 6.54 -2.88 -9.54
N SER A 35 6.58 -2.13 -8.44
CA SER A 35 6.84 -0.68 -8.48
C SER A 35 8.23 -0.36 -9.05
N GLY A 36 9.18 -1.28 -8.91
CA GLY A 36 10.52 -1.16 -9.50
C GLY A 36 10.53 -1.07 -11.04
N TYR A 37 9.47 -1.54 -11.72
CA TYR A 37 9.36 -1.41 -13.18
C TYR A 37 8.84 -0.04 -13.62
N VAL A 38 8.31 0.79 -12.71
CA VAL A 38 7.84 2.13 -13.02
C VAL A 38 9.04 3.09 -13.05
N GLN A 39 9.43 3.54 -14.23
CA GLN A 39 10.56 4.45 -14.45
C GLN A 39 10.09 5.92 -14.42
N TRP A 40 9.96 6.48 -13.21
CA TRP A 40 9.50 7.86 -13.00
C TRP A 40 10.11 8.42 -11.71
N ASN A 41 10.96 9.45 -11.82
CA ASN A 41 11.62 10.11 -10.69
C ASN A 41 12.27 9.14 -9.68
N ASN A 42 12.84 8.02 -10.16
CA ASN A 42 13.27 6.91 -9.30
C ASN A 42 14.26 7.33 -8.20
N ASP A 43 15.14 8.28 -8.50
CA ASP A 43 16.21 8.71 -7.59
C ASP A 43 15.72 9.73 -6.53
N GLU A 44 14.57 10.35 -6.76
CA GLU A 44 14.05 11.46 -5.94
C GLU A 44 12.72 11.12 -5.27
N ARG A 45 12.02 10.07 -5.72
CA ARG A 45 10.65 9.81 -5.28
C ARG A 45 10.58 9.15 -3.92
N THR A 46 9.58 9.57 -3.16
CA THR A 46 9.11 8.80 -2.00
C THR A 46 8.04 7.81 -2.43
N GLU A 47 8.24 6.53 -2.11
CA GLU A 47 7.29 5.45 -2.43
C GLU A 47 6.41 5.07 -1.24
N TYR A 48 5.11 4.98 -1.51
CA TYR A 48 4.11 4.47 -0.59
C TYR A 48 3.46 3.22 -1.15
N PHE A 49 3.07 2.31 -0.25
CA PHE A 49 2.47 1.03 -0.61
C PHE A 49 1.16 0.82 0.14
N GLY A 50 0.13 0.44 -0.61
CA GLY A 50 -1.22 0.31 -0.11
C GLY A 50 -1.88 -1.03 -0.41
N ILE A 51 -2.71 -1.49 0.52
CA ILE A 51 -3.65 -2.58 0.27
C ILE A 51 -5.04 -2.22 0.78
N ILE A 52 -6.04 -2.49 -0.05
CA ILE A 52 -7.44 -2.28 0.27
C ILE A 52 -8.19 -3.59 0.05
N ALA A 53 -8.98 -4.03 1.02
CA ALA A 53 -9.74 -5.28 0.91
C ALA A 53 -11.12 -5.22 1.57
N ARG A 54 -11.92 -6.30 1.49
CA ARG A 54 -13.18 -6.36 2.27
C ARG A 54 -12.92 -6.39 3.77
N LYS A 55 -11.93 -7.18 4.19
CA LYS A 55 -11.41 -7.27 5.56
C LYS A 55 -9.93 -7.63 5.52
N ILE A 56 -9.12 -7.03 6.38
CA ILE A 56 -7.69 -7.37 6.52
C ILE A 56 -7.42 -7.84 7.94
N ASN A 57 -7.01 -9.11 8.09
CA ASN A 57 -6.59 -9.62 9.39
C ASN A 57 -5.29 -8.93 9.84
N LYS A 58 -5.28 -8.42 11.09
CA LYS A 58 -4.18 -7.62 11.66
C LYS A 58 -3.82 -6.38 10.83
N LYS A 59 -4.82 -5.68 10.27
CA LYS A 59 -4.67 -4.42 9.51
C LYS A 59 -3.72 -3.41 10.18
N GLU A 60 -3.86 -3.21 11.50
CA GLU A 60 -3.02 -2.28 12.26
C GLU A 60 -1.53 -2.63 12.25
N THR A 61 -1.17 -3.91 12.11
CA THR A 61 0.24 -4.32 11.96
C THR A 61 0.82 -3.81 10.65
N PHE A 62 0.03 -3.72 9.57
CA PHE A 62 0.52 -3.14 8.32
C PHE A 62 0.66 -1.62 8.44
N ARG A 63 -0.29 -0.95 9.10
CA ARG A 63 -0.22 0.48 9.38
C ARG A 63 1.01 0.85 10.21
N SER A 64 1.31 0.07 11.26
CA SER A 64 2.51 0.30 12.08
C SER A 64 3.82 0.04 11.33
N MET A 65 3.80 -0.76 10.26
CA MET A 65 4.92 -0.98 9.35
C MET A 65 5.04 0.11 8.26
N GLY A 66 4.19 1.15 8.28
CA GLY A 66 4.21 2.26 7.32
C GLY A 66 3.43 1.98 6.03
N PHE A 67 2.67 0.89 5.95
CA PHE A 67 1.78 0.63 4.82
C PHE A 67 0.45 1.36 4.97
N ILE A 68 -0.11 1.78 3.85
CA ILE A 68 -1.51 2.15 3.78
C ILE A 68 -2.33 0.85 3.78
N ALA A 69 -3.24 0.70 4.75
CA ALA A 69 -4.10 -0.47 4.82
C ALA A 69 -5.51 -0.05 5.20
N PHE A 70 -6.47 -0.38 4.33
CA PHE A 70 -7.89 -0.12 4.54
C PHE A 70 -8.73 -1.37 4.31
N ASP A 71 -9.79 -1.50 5.09
CA ASP A 71 -10.89 -2.38 4.78
C ASP A 71 -12.22 -1.65 4.81
N LEU A 72 -13.31 -2.32 4.44
CA LEU A 72 -14.64 -1.70 4.40
C LEU A 72 -15.10 -1.17 5.76
N GLY A 73 -14.56 -1.69 6.86
CA GLY A 73 -14.86 -1.20 8.20
C GLY A 73 -14.30 0.20 8.48
N ASP A 74 -13.34 0.70 7.68
CA ASP A 74 -12.82 2.07 7.81
C ASP A 74 -13.70 3.13 7.14
N PHE A 75 -14.68 2.72 6.34
CA PHE A 75 -15.54 3.63 5.56
C PHE A 75 -16.98 3.69 6.09
N ASN A 76 -17.21 3.08 7.27
CA ASN A 76 -18.50 3.08 7.96
C ASN A 76 -18.45 4.00 9.19
#